data_AF-A0A3R5SPS6-F1
#
_entry.id   AF-A0A3R5SPS6-F1
#
_cell.length_a   1.000
_cell.length_b   1.000
_cell.length_c   1.000
_cell.angle_alpha   90.00
_cell.angle_beta   90.00
_cell.angle_gamma   90.00
#
_symmetry.space_group_name_H-M   'P 1'
#
loop_
_entity.id
_entity.type
_entity.pdbx_description
1 polymer ?
#
loop_
_entity_poly.entity_id
_entity_poly.type
_entity_poly.pdbx_seq_one_letter_code
_entity_poly.pdbx_strand_id
1 'polypeptide(L)'
;LIGGYFLHYLPFFLTDSTLFLHSYLPCVIFKILAATALIDHLYVVSHRFPVLPSTVKYVTVGIILCTIYSFYKLSVFTYGGTDLTPQQITDLMWRESWDFLIHVRV
;
A
#
# COMPACT_ATOMS: atom_id res chain seq x y z
N LEU A 1 0.63 4.50 17.91
CA LEU A 1 0.38 4.24 16.47
C LEU A 1 -0.33 5.39 15.78
N ILE A 2 -1.57 5.70 16.17
CA ILE A 2 -2.34 6.82 15.59
C ILE A 2 -1.66 8.17 15.84
N GLY A 3 -1.18 8.43 17.05
CA GLY A 3 -0.40 9.65 17.35
C GLY A 3 0.90 9.77 16.53
N GLY A 4 1.60 8.67 16.30
CA GLY A 4 2.82 8.64 15.47
C GLY A 4 2.54 8.92 13.99
N TYR A 5 1.42 8.40 13.48
CA TYR A 5 0.91 8.71 12.14
C TYR A 5 0.64 10.21 11.98
N PHE A 6 -0.12 10.82 12.90
CA PHE A 6 -0.42 12.25 12.85
C PHE A 6 0.83 13.11 13.00
N LEU A 7 1.74 12.78 13.91
CA LEU A 7 2.98 13.54 14.08
C LEU A 7 3.87 13.52 12.84
N HIS A 8 3.84 12.45 12.04
CA HIS A 8 4.58 12.39 10.78
C HIS A 8 3.79 12.98 9.61
N TYR A 9 2.46 12.97 9.64
CA TYR A 9 1.63 13.43 8.52
C TYR A 9 1.30 14.93 8.57
N LEU A 10 1.04 15.46 9.76
CA LEU A 10 0.61 16.85 9.97
C LEU A 10 1.65 17.91 9.54
N PRO A 11 2.97 17.74 9.81
CA PRO A 11 3.97 18.73 9.40
C PRO A 11 4.03 18.94 7.89
N PHE A 12 3.62 17.94 7.08
CA PHE A 12 3.62 18.04 5.63
C PHE A 12 2.56 19.00 5.08
N PHE A 13 1.47 19.27 5.81
CA PHE A 13 0.50 20.30 5.41
C PHE A 13 0.93 21.71 5.81
N LEU A 14 1.87 21.82 6.74
CA LEU A 14 2.34 23.10 7.28
C LEU A 14 3.61 23.61 6.60
N THR A 15 4.15 22.84 5.64
CA THR A 15 5.40 23.16 4.95
C THR A 15 5.12 23.45 3.48
N ASP A 16 5.47 24.65 2.99
CA ASP A 16 5.30 25.08 1.58
C ASP A 16 6.27 24.41 0.59
N SER A 17 6.89 23.29 0.97
CA SER A 17 7.89 22.60 0.14
C SER A 17 7.23 21.62 -0.83
N THR A 18 7.77 21.51 -2.04
CA THR A 18 7.33 20.51 -3.03
C THR A 18 7.61 19.10 -2.51
N LEU A 19 6.59 18.46 -1.96
CA LEU A 19 6.67 17.14 -1.34
C LEU A 19 6.49 16.03 -2.39
N PHE A 20 7.55 15.25 -2.60
CA PHE A 20 7.49 14.05 -3.41
C PHE A 20 7.00 12.84 -2.60
N LEU A 21 6.56 11.80 -3.30
CA LEU A 21 5.98 10.59 -2.69
C LEU A 21 6.86 9.96 -1.60
N HIS A 22 8.19 10.03 -1.75
CA HIS A 22 9.13 9.41 -0.80
C HIS A 22 8.97 9.98 0.63
N SER A 23 8.63 11.27 0.76
CA SER A 23 8.49 11.93 2.07
C SER A 23 7.31 11.36 2.86
N TYR A 24 6.35 10.73 2.19
CA TYR A 24 5.21 10.05 2.82
C TYR A 24 5.52 8.62 3.24
N LEU A 25 6.64 8.01 2.83
CA LEU A 25 6.98 6.61 3.15
C LEU A 25 7.04 6.32 4.66
N PRO A 26 7.65 7.18 5.52
CA PRO A 26 7.65 6.94 6.96
C PRO A 26 6.23 6.87 7.55
N CYS A 27 5.33 7.72 7.03
CA CYS A 27 3.93 7.76 7.42
C CYS A 27 3.19 6.46 7.07
N VAL A 28 3.53 5.85 5.92
CA VAL A 28 2.96 4.55 5.49
C VAL A 28 3.30 3.43 6.47
N ILE A 29 4.51 3.41 7.04
CA ILE A 29 4.88 2.39 8.04
C ILE A 29 3.95 2.46 9.26
N PHE A 30 3.67 3.66 9.78
CA PHE A 30 2.73 3.83 10.89
C PHE A 30 1.30 3.43 10.52
N LYS A 31 0.86 3.66 9.27
CA LYS A 31 -0.44 3.17 8.78
C LYS A 31 -0.51 1.65 8.76
N ILE A 32 0.54 0.96 8.28
CA ILE A 32 0.59 -0.50 8.23
C ILE A 32 0.51 -1.08 9.65
N LEU A 33 1.32 -0.56 10.57
CA LEU A 33 1.30 -1.00 11.98
C LEU A 33 -0.05 -0.72 12.66
N ALA A 34 -0.70 0.41 12.33
CA ALA A 34 -2.05 0.69 12.81
C ALA A 34 -3.09 -0.29 12.24
N ALA A 35 -2.98 -0.64 10.96
CA ALA A 35 -3.87 -1.60 10.31
C ALA A 35 -3.72 -3.00 10.92
N THR A 36 -2.50 -3.48 11.17
CA THR A 36 -2.29 -4.80 11.80
C THR A 36 -2.81 -4.82 13.24
N ALA A 37 -2.59 -3.76 14.02
CA ALA A 37 -3.15 -3.64 15.37
C ALA A 37 -4.70 -3.61 15.37
N LEU A 38 -5.31 -2.98 14.36
CA LEU A 38 -6.76 -2.97 14.20
C LEU A 38 -7.31 -4.36 13.85
N ILE A 39 -6.65 -5.09 12.97
CA ILE A 39 -7.02 -6.48 12.62
C ILE A 39 -6.92 -7.39 13.85
N ASP A 40 -5.85 -7.26 14.65
CA ASP A 40 -5.68 -8.02 15.89
C ASP A 40 -6.79 -7.72 16.90
N HIS A 41 -7.10 -6.45 17.11
CA HIS A 41 -8.22 -6.05 17.98
C HIS A 41 -9.57 -6.58 17.47
N LEU A 42 -9.81 -6.51 16.16
CA LEU A 42 -11.01 -7.11 15.54
C LEU A 42 -11.07 -8.62 15.76
N TYR A 43 -9.94 -9.32 15.66
CA TYR A 43 -9.86 -10.75 15.93
C TYR A 43 -10.21 -11.06 17.40
N VAL A 44 -9.66 -10.33 18.36
CA VAL A 44 -10.00 -10.49 19.80
C VAL A 44 -11.49 -10.23 20.06
N VAL A 45 -12.05 -9.16 19.50
CA VAL A 45 -13.48 -8.85 19.66
C VAL A 45 -14.35 -9.90 18.97
N SER A 46 -13.90 -10.45 17.85
CA SER A 46 -14.65 -11.45 17.08
C SER A 46 -14.88 -12.74 17.85
N HIS A 47 -14.03 -13.08 18.84
CA HIS A 47 -14.22 -14.24 19.72
C HIS A 47 -15.49 -14.18 20.57
N ARG A 48 -16.14 -13.02 20.67
CA ARG A 48 -17.48 -12.90 21.28
C ARG A 48 -18.59 -13.52 20.42
N PHE A 49 -18.29 -13.81 19.16
CA PHE A 49 -19.23 -14.40 18.20
C PHE A 49 -18.63 -15.71 17.64
N PRO A 50 -19.42 -16.79 17.50
CA PRO A 50 -18.88 -18.11 17.16
C PRO A 50 -18.33 -18.23 15.73
N VAL A 51 -18.83 -17.43 14.78
CA VAL A 51 -18.47 -17.54 13.34
C VAL A 51 -17.44 -16.50 12.87
N LEU A 52 -17.32 -15.41 13.62
CA LEU A 52 -16.59 -14.22 13.20
C LEU A 52 -15.04 -14.36 13.24
N PRO A 53 -14.41 -15.13 14.16
CA PRO A 53 -12.96 -15.31 14.21
C PRO A 53 -12.40 -15.98 12.95
N SER A 54 -13.09 -17.01 12.47
CA SER A 54 -12.72 -17.71 11.25
C SER A 54 -12.78 -16.77 10.05
N THR A 55 -13.85 -15.96 9.93
CA THR A 55 -13.99 -14.96 8.87
C THR A 55 -12.86 -13.94 8.90
N VAL A 56 -12.54 -13.36 10.06
CA VAL A 56 -11.44 -12.38 10.20
C VAL A 56 -10.11 -13.01 9.78
N LYS A 57 -9.86 -14.26 10.16
CA LYS A 57 -8.66 -14.99 9.76
C LYS A 57 -8.58 -15.19 8.23
N TYR A 58 -9.65 -15.68 7.59
CA TYR A 58 -9.66 -15.90 6.15
C TYR A 58 -9.51 -14.59 5.36
N VAL A 59 -10.17 -13.51 5.80
CA VAL A 59 -10.02 -12.18 5.21
C VAL A 59 -8.58 -11.69 5.33
N THR A 60 -7.95 -11.85 6.50
CA THR A 60 -6.55 -11.45 6.72
C THR A 60 -5.60 -12.21 5.78
N VAL A 61 -5.79 -13.52 5.62
CA VAL A 61 -5.01 -14.32 4.66
C VAL A 61 -5.24 -13.83 3.23
N GLY A 62 -6.48 -13.55 2.85
CA GLY A 62 -6.81 -13.01 1.53
C GLY A 62 -6.12 -11.67 1.24
N ILE A 63 -6.06 -10.76 2.22
CA ILE A 63 -5.36 -9.48 2.12
C ILE A 63 -3.86 -9.69 1.91
N ILE A 64 -3.23 -10.61 2.65
CA ILE A 64 -1.80 -10.94 2.50
C ILE A 64 -1.51 -11.48 1.10
N LEU A 65 -2.31 -12.44 0.62
CA LEU A 65 -2.16 -13.01 -0.73
C LEU A 65 -2.33 -11.96 -1.82
N CYS A 66 -3.35 -11.10 -1.70
CA CYS A 66 -3.56 -9.98 -2.62
C CYS A 66 -2.38 -9.01 -2.63
N THR A 67 -1.81 -8.71 -1.46
CA THR A 67 -0.64 -7.84 -1.33
C THR A 67 0.58 -8.43 -2.02
N ILE A 68 0.86 -9.73 -1.83
CA ILE A 68 1.96 -10.43 -2.49
C ILE A 68 1.75 -10.44 -4.01
N TYR A 69 0.54 -10.74 -4.48
CA TYR A 69 0.21 -10.71 -5.90
C TYR A 69 0.42 -9.33 -6.53
N SER A 70 -0.06 -8.29 -5.82
CA SER A 70 0.11 -6.88 -6.22
C SER A 70 1.59 -6.51 -6.33
N PHE A 71 2.39 -6.92 -5.34
CA PHE A 71 3.83 -6.71 -5.34
C PHE A 71 4.50 -7.41 -6.52
N TYR A 72 4.15 -8.67 -6.80
CA TYR A 72 4.72 -9.40 -7.93
C TYR A 72 4.41 -8.73 -9.27
N LYS A 73 3.16 -8.30 -9.48
CA LYS A 73 2.74 -7.56 -10.68
C LYS A 73 3.49 -6.24 -10.86
N LEU A 74 3.66 -5.48 -9.77
CA LEU A 74 4.32 -4.16 -9.80
C LEU A 74 5.84 -4.21 -9.63
N SER A 75 6.41 -5.39 -9.36
CA SER A 75 7.86 -5.57 -9.15
C SER A 75 8.67 -5.16 -10.36
N VAL A 76 8.10 -5.29 -11.56
CA VAL A 76 8.72 -4.86 -12.82
C VAL A 76 9.09 -3.37 -12.78
N PHE A 77 8.25 -2.52 -12.17
CA PHE A 77 8.54 -1.09 -12.02
C PHE A 77 9.65 -0.80 -11.00
N THR A 78 9.87 -1.69 -10.03
CA THR A 78 10.89 -1.51 -8.99
C THR A 78 12.27 -1.96 -9.46
N TYR A 79 12.33 -3.09 -10.16
CA TYR A 79 13.61 -3.70 -10.56
C TYR A 79 14.02 -3.36 -11.99
N GLY A 80 13.11 -2.90 -12.86
CA GLY A 80 13.42 -2.49 -14.23
C GLY A 80 14.00 -3.59 -15.12
N GLY A 81 13.77 -4.87 -14.78
CA GLY A 81 14.43 -6.01 -15.41
C GLY A 81 13.86 -6.46 -16.75
N THR A 82 12.72 -5.91 -17.19
CA THR A 82 12.07 -6.29 -18.46
C THR A 82 11.73 -5.06 -19.28
N ASP A 83 12.08 -5.09 -20.57
CA ASP A 83 11.65 -4.08 -21.53
C ASP A 83 10.13 -4.20 -21.75
N LEU A 84 9.37 -3.29 -21.15
CA LEU A 84 7.91 -3.23 -21.30
C LEU A 84 7.53 -2.34 -22.48
N THR A 85 6.54 -2.76 -23.26
CA THR A 85 5.93 -1.87 -24.26
C THR A 85 5.03 -0.81 -23.60
N PRO A 86 4.79 0.35 -24.23
CA PRO A 86 3.92 1.40 -23.68
C PRO A 86 2.50 0.91 -23.32
N GLN A 87 1.99 -0.06 -24.08
CA GLN A 87 0.69 -0.69 -23.83
C GLN A 87 0.71 -1.52 -22.54
N GLN A 88 1.76 -2.32 -22.35
CA GLN A 88 1.93 -3.13 -21.14
C GLN A 88 2.10 -2.26 -19.88
N ILE A 89 2.75 -1.10 -20.01
CA ILE A 89 2.85 -0.12 -18.92
C ILE A 89 1.46 0.38 -18.55
N THR A 90 0.65 0.78 -19.54
CA THR A 90 -0.72 1.26 -19.33
C THR A 90 -1.60 0.20 -18.68
N ASP A 91 -1.49 -1.06 -19.11
CA ASP A 91 -2.25 -2.19 -18.52
C ASP A 91 -1.88 -2.46 -17.05
N LEU A 92 -0.67 -2.07 -16.62
CA LEU A 92 -0.23 -2.18 -15.23
C LEU A 92 -0.66 -0.97 -14.37
N MET A 93 -1.17 0.10 -14.97
CA MET A 93 -1.63 1.28 -14.24
C MET A 93 -3.03 1.05 -13.67
N TRP A 94 -3.13 0.86 -12.36
CA TRP A 94 -4.42 0.63 -11.70
C TRP A 94 -5.22 1.90 -11.44
N ARG A 95 -4.58 3.06 -11.60
CA ARG A 95 -5.19 4.37 -11.46
C ARG A 95 -4.78 5.23 -12.64
N GLU A 96 -5.72 5.98 -13.19
CA GLU A 96 -5.49 6.91 -14.29
C GLU A 96 -4.52 8.04 -13.92
N SER A 97 -4.38 8.35 -12.63
CA SER A 97 -3.46 9.39 -12.14
C SER A 97 -2.00 8.93 -12.01
N TRP A 98 -1.66 7.71 -12.45
CA TRP A 98 -0.29 7.22 -12.45
C TRP A 98 0.35 7.59 -13.78
N ASP A 99 1.30 8.53 -13.77
CA ASP A 99 2.07 8.89 -14.96
C ASP A 99 3.49 8.35 -14.84
N PHE A 100 3.85 7.42 -15.74
CA PHE A 100 5.22 6.88 -15.84
C PHE A 100 5.96 7.49 -17.02
N LEU A 101 7.25 7.76 -16.83
CA LEU A 101 8.14 8.27 -17.89
C LEU A 101 8.44 7.15 -18.90
N ILE A 102 7.85 7.25 -20.08
CA ILE A 102 8.11 6.32 -21.20
C ILE A 102 9.26 6.89 -22.04
N HIS A 103 10.42 6.25 -22.01
CA HIS A 103 11.53 6.56 -22.92
C HIS A 103 11.38 5.73 -24.19
N VAL A 104 10.88 6.34 -25.27
CA VAL A 104 10.96 5.75 -26.60
C VAL A 104 12.41 5.93 -27.07
N ARG A 105 13.21 4.85 -27.06
CA ARG A 105 14.49 4.86 -27.78
C ARG A 105 14.16 4.90 -29.27
N VAL A 106 14.40 6.07 -29.87
CA VAL A 106 14.45 6.27 -31.33
C VAL A 106 15.79 5.76 -31.84
#